data_AF-A0A067FR23-F1
#
_entry.id   AF-A0A067FR23-F1
#
_cell.length_a   1.000
_cell.length_b   1.000
_cell.length_c   1.000
_cell.angle_alpha   90.00
_cell.angle_beta   90.00
_cell.angle_gamma   90.00
#
_symmetry.space_group_name_H-M   'P 1'
#
loop_
_entity.id
_entity.type
_entity.pdbx_description
1 polymer ?
#
loop_
_entity_poly.entity_id
_entity_poly.type
_entity_poly.pdbx_seq_one_letter_code
_entity_poly.pdbx_strand_id
1 'polypeptide(L)'
;MQKSRKRKQVEVTETRQDPYPTHSRPTAEECRGIRDELLALHGFPPEFVKYRNQRLKHNMTRDKNSVPLDMNEYDEGEEESVLDGLVKTVLSQNTTEANSLKAFASLKSTFPTWEH
;
A
#
# COMPACT_ATOMS: atom_id res chain seq x y z
N MET A 1 28.73 -32.05 4.57
CA MET A 1 29.08 -30.88 5.42
C MET A 1 28.61 -29.61 4.72
N GLN A 2 27.41 -29.11 5.07
CA GLN A 2 26.85 -27.89 4.49
C GLN A 2 27.56 -26.66 5.07
N LYS A 3 28.18 -25.84 4.20
CA LYS A 3 28.83 -24.60 4.60
C LYS A 3 27.78 -23.51 4.75
N SER A 4 27.51 -23.09 5.98
CA SER A 4 26.62 -21.97 6.30
C SER A 4 27.17 -20.67 5.70
N ARG A 5 26.43 -20.05 4.77
CA ARG A 5 26.73 -18.72 4.25
C ARG A 5 26.40 -17.67 5.31
N LYS A 6 27.42 -17.15 6.01
CA LYS A 6 27.26 -15.96 6.87
C LYS A 6 26.89 -14.77 5.98
N ARG A 7 25.74 -14.14 6.24
CA ARG A 7 25.40 -12.82 5.68
C ARG A 7 26.46 -11.83 6.14
N LYS A 8 27.23 -11.29 5.20
CA LYS A 8 28.16 -10.19 5.43
C LYS A 8 27.31 -8.96 5.75
N GLN A 9 27.24 -8.56 7.01
CA GLN A 9 26.69 -7.26 7.38
C GLN A 9 27.57 -6.21 6.70
N VAL A 10 26.95 -5.41 5.84
CA VAL A 10 27.59 -4.22 5.30
C VAL A 10 27.72 -3.26 6.48
N GLU A 11 28.95 -3.11 6.98
CA GLU A 11 29.30 -2.11 7.96
C GLU A 11 29.15 -0.74 7.29
N VAL A 12 27.97 -0.14 7.46
CA VAL A 12 27.76 1.27 7.14
C VAL A 12 28.48 2.07 8.23
N THR A 13 29.75 2.38 7.97
CA THR A 13 30.52 3.43 8.62
C THR A 13 30.21 4.75 7.93
N GLU A 14 28.98 5.23 8.09
CA GLU A 14 28.66 6.65 8.01
C GLU A 14 28.24 7.04 9.42
N THR A 15 28.68 8.20 9.89
CA THR A 15 28.43 8.73 11.23
C THR A 15 26.98 8.50 11.64
N ARG A 16 26.74 7.48 12.48
CA ARG A 16 25.43 7.01 12.96
C ARG A 16 24.81 7.97 13.98
N GLN A 17 24.87 9.27 13.72
CA GLN A 17 24.00 10.19 14.42
C GLN A 17 22.65 10.15 13.71
N ASP A 18 21.62 9.81 14.48
CA ASP A 18 20.24 10.01 14.06
C ASP A 18 20.10 11.42 13.44
N PRO A 19 19.39 11.61 12.32
CA PRO A 19 19.23 12.93 11.70
C PRO A 19 18.68 13.99 12.67
N TYR A 20 18.02 13.56 13.75
CA TYR A 20 17.52 14.40 14.81
C TYR A 20 18.01 13.87 16.17
N PRO A 21 19.29 14.05 16.51
CA PRO A 21 19.91 13.42 17.68
C PRO A 21 19.36 13.92 19.02
N THR A 22 18.67 15.07 19.00
CA THR A 22 17.99 15.66 20.17
C THR A 22 16.50 15.36 20.22
N HIS A 23 15.93 14.68 19.22
CA HIS A 23 14.50 14.38 19.15
C HIS A 23 14.26 12.92 19.52
N SER A 24 13.83 12.70 20.76
CA SER A 24 13.47 11.37 21.29
C SER A 24 12.02 10.96 20.99
N ARG A 25 11.29 11.77 20.20
CA ARG A 25 9.86 11.61 19.89
C ARG A 25 9.67 11.51 18.36
N PRO A 26 8.61 10.82 17.89
CA PRO A 26 7.61 10.10 18.69
C PRO A 26 8.13 8.76 19.23
N THR A 27 7.69 8.38 20.43
CA THR A 27 7.86 7.03 20.99
C THR A 27 7.01 6.02 20.22
N ALA A 28 7.34 4.74 20.34
CA ALA A 28 6.58 3.69 19.68
C ALA A 28 5.11 3.65 20.16
N GLU A 29 4.86 3.97 21.44
CA GLU A 29 3.52 4.08 22.03
C GLU A 29 2.73 5.23 21.38
N GLU A 30 3.34 6.40 21.21
CA GLU A 30 2.71 7.55 20.56
C GLU A 30 2.40 7.27 19.09
N CYS A 31 3.30 6.62 18.35
CA CYS A 31 3.03 6.22 16.97
C CYS A 31 1.80 5.31 16.87
N ARG A 32 1.64 4.36 17.81
CA ARG A 32 0.47 3.48 17.86
C ARG A 32 -0.79 4.25 18.27
N GLY A 33 -0.70 5.12 19.27
CA GLY A 33 -1.81 5.97 19.71
C GLY A 33 -2.35 6.83 18.57
N ILE A 34 -1.48 7.59 17.89
CA ILE A 34 -1.87 8.44 16.76
C ILE A 34 -2.47 7.63 15.62
N ARG A 35 -1.89 6.47 15.29
CA ARG A 35 -2.45 5.58 14.26
C ARG A 35 -3.89 5.18 14.60
N ASP A 36 -4.13 4.75 15.84
CA ASP A 36 -5.44 4.26 16.27
C ASP A 36 -6.46 5.40 16.36
N GLU A 37 -6.04 6.58 16.83
CA GLU A 37 -6.86 7.81 16.84
C GLU A 37 -7.24 8.26 15.43
N LEU A 38 -6.28 8.31 14.49
CA LEU A 38 -6.55 8.66 13.09
C LEU A 38 -7.51 7.66 12.43
N LEU A 39 -7.32 6.37 12.70
CA LEU A 39 -8.20 5.32 12.18
C LEU A 39 -9.61 5.43 12.78
N ALA A 40 -9.73 5.75 14.07
CA ALA A 40 -11.02 5.96 14.71
C ALA A 40 -11.74 7.21 14.20
N LEU A 41 -10.99 8.29 13.93
CA LEU A 41 -11.53 9.56 13.47
C LEU A 41 -11.95 9.52 11.99
N HIS A 42 -11.10 8.97 11.11
CA HIS A 42 -11.31 9.00 9.67
C HIS A 42 -11.89 7.71 9.11
N GLY A 43 -11.84 6.61 9.88
CA GLY A 43 -12.19 5.28 9.39
C GLY A 43 -11.12 4.70 8.46
N PHE A 44 -11.39 3.50 7.96
CA PHE A 44 -10.54 2.88 6.94
C PHE A 44 -10.81 3.54 5.59
N PRO A 45 -9.78 3.99 4.84
CA PRO A 45 -10.03 4.72 3.60
C PRO A 45 -10.73 3.82 2.56
N PRO A 46 -11.88 4.25 2.01
CA PRO A 46 -12.72 3.44 1.14
C PRO A 46 -12.00 2.97 -0.13
N GLU A 47 -11.10 3.79 -0.67
CA GLU A 47 -10.29 3.50 -1.85
C GLU A 47 -9.42 2.26 -1.69
N PHE A 48 -9.07 1.89 -0.45
CA PHE A 48 -8.24 0.71 -0.18
C PHE A 48 -9.02 -0.56 0.18
N VAL A 49 -10.36 -0.48 0.28
CA VAL A 49 -11.21 -1.61 0.71
C VAL A 49 -11.04 -2.80 -0.23
N LYS A 50 -10.95 -2.54 -1.54
CA LYS A 50 -10.73 -3.59 -2.55
C LYS A 50 -9.44 -4.37 -2.32
N TYR A 51 -8.31 -3.70 -2.07
CA TYR A 51 -7.02 -4.37 -1.86
C TYR A 51 -6.98 -5.11 -0.53
N ARG A 52 -7.64 -4.57 0.50
CA ARG A 52 -7.79 -5.26 1.78
C ARG A 52 -8.54 -6.59 1.60
N ASN A 53 -9.64 -6.56 0.83
CA ASN A 53 -10.42 -7.76 0.54
C ASN A 53 -9.65 -8.76 -0.33
N GLN A 54 -8.92 -8.30 -1.35
CA GLN A 54 -8.04 -9.15 -2.18
C GLN A 54 -6.99 -9.88 -1.32
N ARG A 55 -6.33 -9.16 -0.40
CA ARG A 55 -5.36 -9.76 0.53
C ARG A 55 -5.98 -10.79 1.46
N LEU A 56 -7.19 -10.53 1.97
CA LEU A 56 -7.92 -11.48 2.81
C LEU A 56 -8.29 -12.74 2.01
N LYS A 57 -8.78 -12.58 0.78
CA LYS A 57 -9.07 -13.70 -0.13
C LYS A 57 -7.82 -14.56 -0.38
N HIS A 58 -6.68 -13.94 -0.71
CA HIS A 58 -5.42 -14.65 -0.94
C HIS A 58 -4.90 -15.40 0.30
N ASN A 59 -5.09 -14.83 1.49
CA ASN A 59 -4.72 -15.50 2.74
C ASN A 59 -5.68 -16.66 3.07
N MET A 60 -6.98 -16.52 2.81
CA MET A 60 -7.98 -17.57 3.01
C MET A 60 -7.80 -18.75 2.05
N THR A 61 -7.39 -18.51 0.80
CA THR A 61 -7.08 -19.60 -0.16
C THR A 61 -5.89 -20.47 0.25
N ARG A 62 -5.05 -20.04 1.21
CA ARG A 62 -3.99 -20.87 1.80
C ARG A 62 -4.51 -21.81 2.90
N ASP A 63 -5.64 -21.49 3.51
CA ASP A 63 -6.34 -22.35 4.48
C ASP A 63 -7.52 -23.04 3.80
N LYS A 64 -7.34 -24.33 3.43
CA LYS A 64 -8.33 -25.17 2.71
C LYS A 64 -9.67 -25.40 3.42
N ASN A 65 -9.90 -24.76 4.57
CA ASN A 65 -11.02 -25.02 5.48
C ASN A 65 -11.87 -23.77 5.78
N SER A 66 -11.68 -22.64 5.09
CA SER A 66 -12.46 -21.43 5.37
C SER A 66 -13.74 -21.35 4.51
N VAL A 67 -14.86 -21.07 5.18
CA VAL A 67 -16.21 -20.96 4.61
C VAL A 67 -16.31 -19.66 3.80
N PRO A 68 -16.94 -19.65 2.60
CA PRO A 68 -17.09 -18.42 1.83
C PRO A 68 -17.99 -17.43 2.56
N LEU A 69 -17.44 -16.28 2.96
CA LEU A 69 -18.25 -15.13 3.36
C LEU A 69 -18.84 -14.51 2.10
N ASP A 70 -20.15 -14.65 1.95
CA ASP A 70 -20.96 -13.96 0.97
C ASP A 70 -20.88 -12.45 1.20
N MET A 71 -20.31 -11.74 0.22
CA MET A 71 -20.30 -10.28 0.17
C MET A 71 -20.37 -9.90 -1.31
N ASN A 72 -21.61 -9.79 -1.77
CA ASN A 72 -22.10 -9.13 -2.99
C ASN A 72 -21.04 -8.40 -3.83
N GLU A 73 -20.83 -8.92 -5.04
CA GLU A 73 -21.02 -8.19 -6.30
C GLU A 73 -20.75 -6.68 -6.26
N TYR A 74 -19.51 -6.30 -6.00
CA TYR A 74 -18.99 -5.03 -6.45
C TYR A 74 -17.67 -5.24 -7.17
N ASP A 75 -17.76 -4.93 -8.46
CA ASP A 75 -16.68 -4.64 -9.38
C ASP A 75 -15.86 -5.86 -9.83
N GLU A 76 -16.32 -6.43 -10.95
CA GLU A 76 -15.49 -7.00 -12.02
C GLU A 76 -14.57 -5.91 -12.63
N GLY A 77 -14.00 -5.07 -11.77
CA GLY A 77 -13.12 -3.97 -12.11
C GLY A 77 -11.80 -4.59 -12.53
N GLU A 78 -11.34 -4.18 -13.71
CA GLU A 78 -10.06 -4.64 -14.26
C GLU A 78 -8.98 -4.68 -13.18
N GLU A 79 -8.21 -5.76 -13.15
CA GLU A 79 -7.12 -5.93 -12.19
C GLU A 79 -6.19 -4.72 -12.24
N GLU A 80 -6.31 -3.86 -11.24
CA GLU A 80 -5.48 -2.66 -11.17
C GLU A 80 -4.04 -3.10 -10.93
N SER A 81 -3.19 -2.84 -11.92
CA SER A 81 -1.77 -3.13 -11.87
C SER A 81 -1.05 -2.17 -10.92
N VAL A 82 0.15 -2.56 -10.48
CA VAL A 82 1.04 -1.67 -9.71
C VAL A 82 1.35 -0.38 -10.51
N LEU A 83 1.45 -0.49 -11.83
CA LEU A 83 1.69 0.65 -12.71
C LEU A 83 0.49 1.62 -12.73
N ASP A 84 -0.74 1.13 -12.69
CA ASP A 84 -1.92 2.00 -12.56
C ASP A 84 -1.83 2.86 -11.28
N GLY A 85 -1.45 2.25 -10.15
CA GLY A 85 -1.25 2.95 -8.89
C GLY A 85 -0.11 3.99 -8.95
N LEU A 86 0.99 3.64 -9.62
CA LEU A 86 2.11 4.57 -9.84
C LEU A 86 1.68 5.77 -10.68
N VAL A 87 0.97 5.53 -11.78
CA VAL A 87 0.47 6.58 -12.67
C VAL A 87 -0.54 7.47 -11.94
N LYS A 88 -1.48 6.90 -11.18
CA LYS A 88 -2.39 7.68 -10.32
C LYS A 88 -1.64 8.58 -9.34
N THR A 89 -0.56 8.07 -8.74
CA THR A 89 0.28 8.83 -7.81
C THR A 89 1.04 9.96 -8.49
N VAL A 90 1.56 9.74 -9.70
CA VAL A 90 2.22 10.80 -10.48
C VAL A 90 1.20 11.88 -10.88
N LEU A 91 0.03 11.45 -11.35
CA LEU A 91 -1.05 12.37 -11.75
C LEU A 91 -1.63 13.16 -10.60
N SER A 92 -1.51 12.71 -9.33
CA SER A 92 -2.05 13.42 -8.16
C SER A 92 -1.12 14.53 -7.63
N GLN A 93 0.13 14.58 -8.08
CA GLN A 93 1.09 15.60 -7.66
C GLN A 93 0.64 16.99 -8.13
N ASN A 94 0.67 17.97 -7.23
CA ASN A 94 0.35 19.38 -7.52
C ASN A 94 -0.99 19.59 -8.25
N THR A 95 -1.97 18.69 -8.04
CA THR A 95 -3.29 18.76 -8.65
C THR A 95 -4.38 18.46 -7.62
N THR A 96 -5.64 18.55 -8.05
CA THR A 96 -6.79 18.13 -7.24
C THR A 96 -7.20 16.70 -7.59
N GLU A 97 -7.88 16.04 -6.65
CA GLU A 97 -8.44 14.70 -6.85
C GLU A 97 -9.37 14.62 -8.07
N ALA A 98 -10.26 15.60 -8.24
CA ALA A 98 -11.17 15.62 -9.38
C ALA A 98 -10.42 15.66 -10.73
N ASN A 99 -9.32 16.43 -10.80
CA ASN A 99 -8.52 16.54 -12.00
C ASN A 99 -7.67 15.28 -12.26
N SER A 100 -7.05 14.71 -11.22
CA SER A 100 -6.24 13.48 -11.36
C SER A 100 -7.10 12.28 -11.77
N LEU A 101 -8.30 12.13 -11.20
CA LEU A 101 -9.24 11.05 -11.56
C LEU A 101 -9.69 11.17 -13.03
N LYS A 102 -10.03 12.39 -13.47
CA LYS A 102 -10.41 12.64 -14.87
C LYS A 102 -9.26 12.35 -15.83
N ALA A 103 -8.05 12.77 -15.49
CA ALA A 103 -6.85 12.52 -16.29
C ALA A 103 -6.55 11.02 -16.39
N PHE A 104 -6.62 10.28 -15.27
CA PHE A 104 -6.40 8.84 -15.25
C PHE A 104 -7.45 8.09 -16.09
N ALA A 105 -8.73 8.43 -15.96
CA ALA A 105 -9.79 7.83 -16.77
C ALA A 105 -9.58 8.09 -18.27
N SER A 106 -9.20 9.32 -18.64
CA SER A 106 -8.87 9.66 -20.03
C SER A 106 -7.66 8.87 -20.53
N LEU A 107 -6.65 8.66 -19.69
CA LEU A 107 -5.46 7.91 -20.05
C LEU A 107 -5.79 6.43 -20.31
N LYS A 108 -6.54 5.79 -19.41
CA LYS A 108 -6.97 4.39 -19.57
C LYS A 108 -7.93 4.17 -20.74
N SER A 109 -8.75 5.18 -21.08
CA SER A 109 -9.58 5.13 -22.27
C SER A 109 -8.75 5.11 -23.57
N THR A 110 -7.61 5.80 -23.60
CA THR A 110 -6.72 5.85 -24.77
C THR A 110 -5.69 4.72 -24.78
N PHE A 111 -5.23 4.31 -23.59
CA PHE A 111 -4.23 3.29 -23.36
C PHE A 111 -4.76 2.26 -22.35
N PRO A 112 -5.55 1.26 -22.80
CA PRO A 112 -6.11 0.25 -21.91
C PRO A 112 -5.04 -0.56 -21.18
N THR A 113 -3.92 -0.88 -21.85
CA THR A 113 -2.74 -1.55 -21.27
C THR A 113 -1.52 -0.64 -21.32
N TRP A 114 -0.53 -0.94 -20.47
CA TRP A 114 0.74 -0.20 -20.44
C TRP A 114 1.79 -0.72 -21.45
N GLU A 115 1.50 -1.84 -22.10
CA GLU A 115 2.34 -2.45 -23.14
C GLU A 115 2.02 -1.87 -24.53
N HIS A 116 3.03 -1.86 -25.41
CA HIS A 116 2.95 -1.38 -26.79
C HIS A 116 2.83 -2.51 -27.81
#